data_AF-A0A392N7Z5-F1
#
_entry.id   AF-A0A392N7Z5-F1
#
_cell.length_a   1.000
_cell.length_b   1.000
_cell.length_c   1.000
_cell.angle_alpha   90.00
_cell.angle_beta   90.00
_cell.angle_gamma   90.00
#
_symmetry.space_group_name_H-M   'P 1'
#
loop_
_entity.id
_entity.type
_entity.pdbx_description
1 polymer ?
#
loop_
_entity_poly.entity_id
_entity_poly.type
_entity_poly.pdbx_seq_one_letter_code
_entity_poly.pdbx_strand_id
1 'polypeptide(L)'
;MDTIEVSNLNRQFLFRQSHVGQSKAKVARDAVLKFRPKINITSYHANVKDPDFNVDFFKQFNVVLNGLDNLDARRHVNRLCLAADVPLVESGTTGFLGQ
;
A
#
# COMPACT_ATOMS: atom_id res chain seq x y z
N MET A 1 -3.77 9.44 7.45
CA MET A 1 -3.68 8.50 6.31
C MET A 1 -3.64 9.27 5.01
N ASP A 2 -2.94 8.72 4.02
CA ASP A 2 -2.45 9.46 2.86
C ASP A 2 -3.52 9.76 1.79
N THR A 3 -3.55 10.99 1.31
CA THR A 3 -4.45 11.49 0.26
C THR A 3 -3.64 11.94 -0.94
N ILE A 4 -4.26 11.93 -2.12
CA ILE A 4 -3.57 12.31 -3.35
C ILE A 4 -3.22 13.80 -3.32
N GLU A 5 -1.94 14.11 -3.53
CA GLU A 5 -1.43 15.46 -3.70
C GLU A 5 -0.94 15.68 -5.14
N VAL A 6 -0.88 16.95 -5.58
CA VAL A 6 -0.34 17.34 -6.89
C VAL A 6 1.10 16.83 -7.08
N SER A 7 1.90 16.88 -6.01
CA SER A 7 3.29 16.41 -5.97
C SER A 7 3.46 14.92 -6.30
N ASN A 8 2.38 14.13 -6.22
CA ASN A 8 2.39 12.69 -6.50
C ASN A 8 2.22 12.37 -7.99
N LEU A 9 1.62 13.28 -8.77
CA LEU A 9 1.17 13.01 -10.13
C LEU A 9 2.30 12.79 -11.13
N ASN A 10 3.53 13.19 -10.80
CA ASN A 10 4.71 12.99 -11.64
C ASN A 10 5.20 11.53 -11.68
N ARG A 11 4.81 10.69 -10.71
CA ARG A 11 5.32 9.31 -10.56
C ARG A 11 4.26 8.27 -10.19
N GLN A 12 3.12 8.69 -9.63
CA GLN A 12 2.02 7.80 -9.25
C GLN A 12 0.94 7.82 -10.33
N PHE A 13 1.22 7.16 -11.46
CA PHE A 13 0.47 7.26 -12.72
C PHE A 13 -1.00 6.82 -12.67
N LEU A 14 -1.44 6.14 -11.61
CA LEU A 14 -2.84 5.79 -11.40
C LEU A 14 -3.71 7.02 -11.05
N PHE A 15 -3.09 8.14 -10.66
CA PHE A 15 -3.79 9.33 -10.20
C PHE A 15 -3.90 10.41 -11.28
N ARG A 16 -4.86 11.31 -11.12
CA ARG A 16 -5.16 12.43 -12.02
C ARG A 16 -5.38 13.68 -11.19
N GLN A 17 -5.30 14.85 -11.80
CA GLN A 17 -5.55 16.13 -11.12
C GLN A 17 -6.92 16.17 -10.45
N SER A 18 -7.95 15.57 -11.06
CA SER A 18 -9.30 15.48 -10.50
C SER A 18 -9.41 14.59 -9.25
N HIS A 19 -8.39 13.79 -8.95
CA HIS A 19 -8.36 12.91 -7.77
C HIS A 19 -7.68 13.55 -6.55
N VAL A 20 -7.13 14.76 -6.66
CA VAL A 20 -6.45 15.44 -5.54
C VAL A 20 -7.40 15.58 -4.35
N GLY A 21 -6.88 15.27 -3.15
CA GLY A 21 -7.65 15.22 -1.89
C GLY A 21 -8.38 13.89 -1.64
N GLN A 22 -8.47 13.01 -2.62
CA GLN A 22 -9.10 11.69 -2.44
C GLN A 22 -8.10 10.65 -1.88
N SER A 23 -8.66 9.57 -1.34
CA SER A 23 -7.89 8.41 -0.88
C SER A 23 -7.04 7.79 -1.98
N LYS A 24 -5.73 7.64 -1.75
CA LYS A 24 -4.84 6.91 -2.66
C LYS A 24 -5.30 5.47 -2.86
N ALA A 25 -5.65 4.78 -1.78
CA ALA A 25 -6.06 3.37 -1.80
C ALA A 25 -7.34 3.17 -2.63
N LYS A 26 -8.37 4.00 -2.39
CA LYS A 26 -9.65 3.89 -3.10
C LYS A 26 -9.51 4.22 -4.59
N VAL A 27 -8.82 5.31 -4.91
CA VAL A 27 -8.63 5.73 -6.31
C VAL A 27 -7.74 4.74 -7.06
N ALA A 28 -6.70 4.18 -6.44
CA ALA A 28 -5.86 3.16 -7.06
C ALA A 28 -6.69 1.92 -7.42
N ARG A 29 -7.51 1.42 -6.51
CA ARG A 29 -8.47 0.35 -6.77
C ARG A 29 -9.37 0.67 -7.96
N ASP A 30 -10.05 1.82 -7.92
CA ASP A 30 -11.02 2.21 -8.94
C ASP A 30 -10.33 2.40 -10.31
N ALA A 31 -9.10 2.92 -10.34
CA ALA A 31 -8.30 3.04 -11.55
C ALA A 31 -7.95 1.67 -12.14
N VAL A 32 -7.52 0.71 -11.32
CA VAL A 32 -7.18 -0.64 -11.77
C VAL A 32 -8.40 -1.40 -12.29
N LEU A 33 -9.53 -1.32 -11.58
CA LEU A 33 -10.76 -2.02 -11.98
C LEU A 33 -11.34 -1.53 -13.31
N LYS A 34 -11.05 -0.28 -13.72
CA LYS A 34 -11.44 0.22 -15.05
C LYS A 34 -10.83 -0.56 -16.21
N PHE A 35 -9.58 -1.03 -16.08
CA PHE A 35 -8.90 -1.78 -17.14
C PHE A 35 -8.73 -3.27 -16.84
N ARG A 36 -8.93 -3.70 -15.59
CA ARG A 36 -9.02 -5.12 -15.18
C ARG A 36 -10.25 -5.34 -14.28
N PRO A 37 -11.48 -5.47 -14.84
CA PRO A 37 -12.69 -5.56 -14.03
C PRO A 37 -12.91 -6.91 -13.32
N LYS A 38 -12.18 -7.96 -13.71
CA LYS A 38 -12.38 -9.33 -13.20
C LYS A 38 -11.57 -9.68 -11.94
N ILE A 39 -10.70 -8.78 -11.49
CA ILE A 39 -9.90 -9.02 -10.28
C ILE A 39 -10.60 -8.45 -9.05
N ASN A 40 -10.34 -9.05 -7.89
CA ASN A 40 -10.87 -8.56 -6.62
C ASN A 40 -9.82 -7.70 -5.91
N ILE A 41 -10.19 -6.49 -5.48
CA ILE A 41 -9.30 -5.58 -4.75
C ILE A 41 -10.07 -4.97 -3.58
N THR A 42 -9.58 -5.24 -2.37
CA THR A 42 -10.04 -4.56 -1.15
C THR A 42 -9.06 -3.45 -0.80
N SER A 43 -9.53 -2.20 -0.80
CA SER A 43 -8.71 -1.03 -0.48
C SER A 43 -8.99 -0.55 0.95
N TYR A 44 -7.93 -0.30 1.72
CA TYR A 44 -8.03 0.27 3.07
C TYR A 44 -7.43 1.67 3.09
N HIS A 45 -8.22 2.66 3.53
CA HIS A 45 -7.71 3.99 3.90
C HIS A 45 -7.51 4.02 5.42
N ALA A 46 -6.51 3.28 5.89
CA ALA A 46 -6.21 3.13 7.31
C ALA A 46 -4.71 2.93 7.53
N ASN A 47 -4.22 3.27 8.72
CA ASN A 47 -2.80 3.11 9.03
C ASN A 47 -2.54 1.63 9.32
N VAL A 48 -1.49 1.04 8.76
CA VAL A 48 -1.16 -0.38 8.99
C VAL A 48 -0.89 -0.72 10.47
N LYS A 49 -0.68 0.30 11.31
CA LYS A 49 -0.53 0.17 12.76
C LYS A 49 -1.86 0.20 13.53
N ASP A 50 -2.98 0.41 12.84
CA ASP A 50 -4.29 0.38 13.47
C ASP A 50 -4.56 -1.05 14.00
N PRO A 51 -5.22 -1.21 15.16
CA PRO A 51 -5.39 -2.51 15.82
C PRO A 51 -6.10 -3.58 14.97
N ASP A 52 -6.87 -3.15 13.97
CA ASP A 52 -7.57 -4.03 13.03
C ASP A 52 -6.59 -4.82 12.14
N PHE A 53 -5.38 -4.32 11.91
CA PHE A 53 -4.34 -4.98 11.11
C PHE A 53 -3.39 -5.81 11.97
N ASN A 54 -3.96 -6.75 12.73
CA ASN A 54 -3.22 -7.64 13.62
C ASN A 54 -2.68 -8.88 12.89
N VAL A 55 -2.04 -9.79 13.63
CA VAL A 55 -1.45 -11.03 13.09
C VAL A 55 -2.47 -11.87 12.31
N ASP A 56 -3.71 -11.96 12.78
CA ASP A 56 -4.74 -12.77 12.13
C ASP A 56 -5.22 -12.16 10.82
N PHE A 57 -5.19 -10.83 10.69
CA PHE A 57 -5.35 -10.16 9.40
C PHE A 57 -4.22 -10.55 8.43
N PHE A 58 -2.97 -10.52 8.89
CA PHE A 58 -1.82 -10.85 8.05
C PHE A 58 -1.80 -12.32 7.58
N LYS A 59 -2.29 -13.26 8.39
CA LYS A 59 -2.42 -14.68 8.02
C LYS A 59 -3.34 -14.94 6.83
N GLN A 60 -4.18 -13.98 6.44
CA GLN A 60 -5.09 -14.12 5.30
C GLN A 60 -4.37 -14.01 3.94
N PHE A 61 -3.12 -13.54 3.93
CA PHE A 61 -2.36 -13.29 2.70
C PHE A 61 -1.34 -14.39 2.44
N ASN A 62 -1.14 -14.72 1.16
CA ASN A 62 -0.06 -15.63 0.75
C ASN A 62 1.31 -14.93 0.70
N VAL A 63 1.32 -13.62 0.47
CA VAL A 63 2.53 -12.79 0.38
C VAL A 63 2.16 -11.35 0.70
N VAL A 64 3.09 -10.62 1.32
CA VAL A 64 2.99 -9.18 1.57
C VAL A 64 4.08 -8.45 0.78
N LEU A 65 3.74 -7.35 0.13
CA LEU A 65 4.67 -6.49 -0.61
C LEU A 65 4.72 -5.11 0.04
N ASN A 66 5.89 -4.68 0.48
CA ASN A 66 6.08 -3.37 1.09
C ASN A 66 6.56 -2.33 0.08
N GLY A 67 5.88 -1.18 0.07
CA GLY A 67 6.26 0.04 -0.66
C GLY A 67 6.17 1.28 0.22
N LEU A 68 6.52 1.13 1.51
CA LEU A 68 6.41 2.18 2.53
C LEU A 68 7.64 3.09 2.54
N ASP A 69 7.48 4.34 2.92
CA ASP A 69 8.54 5.36 2.91
C ASP A 69 9.25 5.57 4.26
N ASN A 70 8.72 5.01 5.35
CA ASN A 70 9.24 5.23 6.70
C ASN A 70 9.64 3.92 7.39
N LEU A 71 10.77 3.97 8.10
CA LEU A 71 11.39 2.81 8.75
C LEU A 71 10.51 2.19 9.83
N ASP A 72 9.75 3.01 10.55
CA ASP A 72 8.93 2.54 11.66
C ASP A 72 7.76 1.67 11.18
N ALA A 73 7.06 2.08 10.12
CA ALA A 73 6.02 1.25 9.51
C ALA A 73 6.59 -0.01 8.85
N ARG A 74 7.76 0.07 8.18
CA ARG A 74 8.44 -1.13 7.65
C ARG A 74 8.75 -2.15 8.74
N ARG A 75 9.32 -1.71 9.87
CA ARG A 75 9.62 -2.58 11.02
C ARG A 75 8.36 -3.18 11.63
N HIS A 76 7.27 -2.42 11.68
CA HIS A 76 5.98 -2.90 12.18
C HIS A 76 5.43 -4.04 11.30
N VAL A 77 5.36 -3.82 9.97
CA VAL A 77 4.89 -4.84 9.02
C VAL A 77 5.78 -6.08 9.06
N ASN A 78 7.11 -5.91 9.13
CA ASN A 78 8.05 -7.03 9.25
C ASN A 78 7.76 -7.91 10.47
N ARG A 79 7.51 -7.31 11.64
CA ARG A 79 7.16 -8.07 12.85
C ARG A 79 5.84 -8.82 12.71
N LEU A 80 4.84 -8.21 12.07
CA LEU A 80 3.56 -8.88 11.84
C LEU A 80 3.68 -10.03 10.85
N CYS A 81 4.44 -9.87 9.76
CA CYS A 81 4.68 -10.94 8.79
C CYS A 81 5.45 -12.11 9.42
N LEU A 82 6.47 -11.83 10.24
CA LEU A 82 7.18 -12.85 11.01
C LEU A 82 6.26 -13.60 11.98
N ALA A 83 5.39 -12.88 12.70
CA ALA A 83 4.44 -13.49 13.63
C ALA A 83 3.32 -14.28 12.93
N ALA A 84 2.96 -13.87 11.70
CA ALA A 84 1.94 -14.54 10.89
C ALA A 84 2.49 -15.71 10.06
N ASP A 85 3.82 -15.89 10.01
CA ASP A 85 4.51 -16.82 9.09
C ASP A 85 4.15 -16.59 7.62
N VAL A 86 4.14 -15.31 7.21
CA VAL A 86 3.82 -14.89 5.84
C VAL A 86 5.05 -14.25 5.18
N PRO A 87 5.44 -14.67 3.96
CA PRO A 87 6.58 -14.09 3.28
C PRO A 87 6.35 -12.60 2.97
N LEU A 88 7.36 -11.79 3.28
CA LEU A 88 7.40 -10.35 3.02
C LEU A 88 8.46 -10.04 1.96
N VAL A 89 8.06 -9.32 0.92
CA VAL A 89 8.98 -8.69 -0.05
C VAL A 89 9.06 -7.21 0.28
N GLU A 90 10.26 -6.76 0.65
CA GLU A 90 10.53 -5.35 0.96
C GLU A 90 11.09 -4.64 -0.27
N SER A 91 10.75 -3.36 -0.45
CA SER A 91 11.31 -2.54 -1.52
C SER A 91 11.46 -1.09 -1.09
N GLY A 92 12.41 -0.38 -1.69
CA GLY A 92 12.58 1.04 -1.47
C GLY A 92 13.38 1.73 -2.56
N THR A 93 13.08 3.01 -2.79
CA THR A 93 13.76 3.83 -3.79
C THR A 93 14.18 5.18 -3.22
N THR A 94 15.36 5.66 -3.60
CA THR A 94 15.84 7.01 -3.26
C THR A 94 16.56 7.59 -4.49
N GLY A 95 15.95 8.58 -5.14
CA GLY A 95 16.50 9.16 -6.37
C GLY A 95 16.65 8.11 -7.47
N PHE A 96 17.89 7.86 -7.91
CA PHE A 96 18.24 6.86 -8.93
C PHE A 96 18.58 5.47 -8.35
N LEU A 97 18.58 5.32 -7.02
CA LEU A 97 18.91 4.06 -6.34
C LEU A 97 17.64 3.33 -5.91
N GLY A 98 17.69 2.00 -5.93
CA GLY A 98 16.62 1.13 -5.45
C GLY A 98 17.14 -0.22 -4.98
N GLN A 99 16.36 -0.88 -4.14
CA GLN A 99 16.60 -2.22 -3.62
C GLN A 99 15.27 -2.92 -3.32
#